data_AF-A0A9E5EN70-F1
#
_entry.id   AF-A0A9E5EN70-F1
#
_cell.length_a   1.000
_cell.length_b   1.000
_cell.length_c   1.000
_cell.angle_alpha   90.00
_cell.angle_beta   90.00
_cell.angle_gamma   90.00
#
_symmetry.space_group_name_H-M   'P 1'
#
loop_
_entity.id
_entity.type
_entity.pdbx_description
1 polymer ?
#
loop_
_entity_poly.entity_id
_entity_poly.type
_entity_poly.pdbx_seq_one_letter_code
_entity_poly.pdbx_strand_id
1 'polypeptide(L)'
;MAIRKTTKGPGRHYLTTKEGAGMTEAGRKAYNAATGSKLKAPAPNPKTKADEGRKKSFCARMGGVVAKSKNAERAKASMKRWNCGK
;
A
#
# COMPACT_ATOMS: atom_id res chain seq x y z
N MET A 1 -10.40 14.99 8.20
CA MET A 1 -9.73 14.25 9.30
C MET A 1 -8.35 13.79 8.84
N ALA A 2 -7.25 14.27 9.45
CA ALA A 2 -5.91 13.82 9.10
C ALA A 2 -5.51 12.63 9.99
N ILE A 3 -5.32 11.46 9.39
CA ILE A 3 -4.81 10.28 10.10
C ILE A 3 -3.36 10.54 10.48
N ARG A 4 -3.02 10.36 11.76
CA ARG A 4 -1.64 10.54 12.24
C ARG A 4 -0.68 9.64 11.44
N LYS A 5 0.40 10.22 10.91
CA LYS A 5 1.42 9.54 10.09
C LYS A 5 2.41 8.74 10.95
N THR A 6 1.89 7.90 11.83
CA THR A 6 2.69 7.09 12.75
C THR A 6 3.18 5.82 12.05
N THR A 7 4.48 5.53 12.17
CA THR A 7 5.13 4.32 11.61
C THR A 7 5.72 3.40 12.68
N LYS A 8 5.76 3.85 13.94
CA LYS A 8 6.29 3.15 15.10
C LYS A 8 5.26 3.17 16.24
N GLY A 9 5.38 2.21 17.17
CA GLY A 9 4.52 2.11 18.35
C GLY A 9 3.21 1.33 18.14
N PRO A 10 2.51 1.00 19.24
CA PRO A 10 1.21 0.34 19.19
C PRO A 10 0.18 1.22 18.46
N GLY A 11 -0.67 0.62 17.63
CA GLY A 11 -1.71 1.35 16.88
C GLY A 11 -1.21 2.20 15.71
N ARG A 12 0.05 2.04 15.28
CA ARG A 12 0.59 2.77 14.11
C ARG A 12 -0.26 2.60 12.85
N HIS A 13 -0.40 3.67 12.06
CA HIS A 13 -1.24 3.68 10.86
C HIS A 13 -0.49 3.36 9.57
N TYR A 14 0.84 3.51 9.57
CA TYR A 14 1.67 3.30 8.39
C TYR A 14 2.81 2.33 8.68
N LEU A 15 3.26 1.64 7.64
CA LEU A 15 4.43 0.78 7.65
C LEU A 15 5.67 1.58 7.28
N THR A 16 6.83 1.16 7.80
CA THR A 16 8.12 1.69 7.34
C THR A 16 8.41 1.20 5.91
N THR A 17 9.37 1.84 5.23
CA THR A 17 9.85 1.38 3.91
C THR A 17 10.44 -0.02 3.97
N LYS A 18 11.13 -0.37 5.07
CA LYS A 18 11.69 -1.72 5.31
C LYS A 18 10.60 -2.80 5.35
N GLU A 19 9.41 -2.46 5.84
CA GLU A 19 8.27 -3.38 5.96
C GLU A 19 7.36 -3.41 4.71
N GLY A 20 7.82 -2.81 3.62
CA GLY A 20 7.08 -2.77 2.36
C GLY A 20 6.17 -1.56 2.19
N ALA A 21 6.27 -0.56 3.08
CA ALA A 21 5.49 0.69 3.03
C ALA A 21 3.96 0.50 2.95
N GLY A 22 3.21 1.60 2.94
CA GLY A 22 1.75 1.61 2.90
C GLY A 22 1.08 1.68 4.28
N MET A 23 -0.24 1.46 4.31
CA MET A 23 -1.04 1.51 5.55
C MET A 23 -1.12 0.15 6.24
N THR A 24 -1.08 0.18 7.56
CA THR A 24 -1.41 -0.97 8.42
C THR A 24 -2.92 -1.24 8.40
N GLU A 25 -3.34 -2.33 9.03
CA GLU A 25 -4.78 -2.58 9.23
C GLU A 25 -5.45 -1.48 10.05
N ALA A 26 -4.83 -1.06 11.16
CA ALA A 26 -5.31 0.05 11.97
C ALA A 26 -5.43 1.34 11.13
N GLY A 27 -4.44 1.63 10.29
CA GLY A 27 -4.47 2.76 9.37
C GLY A 27 -5.60 2.68 8.34
N ARG A 28 -5.82 1.52 7.71
CA ARG A 28 -6.93 1.32 6.77
C ARG A 28 -8.29 1.45 7.46
N LYS A 29 -8.44 0.90 8.66
CA LYS A 29 -9.67 1.01 9.46
C LYS A 29 -9.95 2.46 9.82
N ALA A 30 -8.95 3.19 10.32
CA ALA A 30 -9.07 4.62 10.61
C ALA A 30 -9.41 5.44 9.36
N TYR A 31 -8.82 5.10 8.20
CA TYR A 31 -9.10 5.77 6.93
C TYR A 31 -10.52 5.53 6.44
N ASN A 32 -10.97 4.28 6.49
CA ASN A 32 -12.31 3.90 6.09
C ASN A 32 -13.36 4.54 7.03
N ALA A 33 -13.11 4.57 8.33
CA ALA A 33 -13.98 5.25 9.29
C ALA A 33 -14.04 6.76 9.07
N ALA A 34 -12.90 7.39 8.76
CA ALA A 34 -12.83 8.84 8.57
C ALA A 34 -13.41 9.32 7.22
N THR A 35 -13.37 8.47 6.18
CA THR A 35 -13.74 8.88 4.80
C THR A 35 -14.94 8.12 4.24
N GLY A 36 -15.46 7.11 4.94
CA GLY A 36 -16.47 6.19 4.40
C GLY A 36 -15.93 5.26 3.30
N SER A 37 -14.61 5.25 3.06
CA SER A 37 -13.99 4.43 2.01
C SER A 37 -13.98 2.94 2.37
N LYS A 38 -13.76 2.09 1.35
CA LYS A 38 -13.55 0.64 1.51
C LYS A 38 -12.14 0.25 1.04
N LEU A 39 -11.12 0.90 1.62
CA LEU A 39 -9.72 0.63 1.30
C LEU A 39 -9.35 -0.80 1.72
N LYS A 40 -9.01 -1.63 0.74
CA LYS A 40 -8.64 -3.04 0.93
C LYS A 40 -7.14 -3.20 1.17
N ALA A 41 -6.77 -4.31 1.79
CA ALA A 41 -5.37 -4.70 1.94
C ALA A 41 -4.72 -5.02 0.57
N PRO A 42 -3.37 -4.92 0.49
CA PRO A 42 -2.60 -5.46 -0.63
C PRO A 42 -2.91 -6.92 -0.90
N ALA A 43 -2.94 -7.31 -2.18
CA ALA A 43 -3.18 -8.68 -2.62
C ALA A 43 -1.93 -9.25 -3.34
N PRO A 44 -0.84 -9.58 -2.61
CA PRO A 44 0.39 -10.11 -3.22
C PRO A 44 0.20 -11.47 -3.89
N ASN A 45 -0.65 -12.30 -3.28
CA ASN A 45 -1.06 -13.62 -3.75
C ASN A 45 -2.55 -13.56 -4.12
N PRO A 46 -2.89 -13.09 -5.33
CA PRO A 46 -4.27 -12.97 -5.75
C PRO A 46 -4.91 -14.36 -5.82
N LYS A 47 -6.05 -14.54 -5.14
CA LYS A 47 -6.83 -15.80 -5.19
C LYS A 47 -8.05 -15.70 -6.11
N THR A 48 -8.40 -14.48 -6.51
CA THR A 48 -9.57 -14.18 -7.35
C THR A 48 -9.17 -13.31 -8.53
N LYS A 49 -9.94 -13.37 -9.64
CA LYS A 49 -9.76 -12.46 -10.79
C LYS A 49 -9.83 -10.98 -10.38
N ALA A 50 -10.64 -10.65 -9.38
CA ALA A 50 -10.72 -9.30 -8.84
C ALA A 50 -9.41 -8.87 -8.17
N ASP A 51 -8.77 -9.76 -7.41
CA ASP A 51 -7.47 -9.48 -6.79
C ASP A 51 -6.36 -9.35 -7.81
N GLU A 52 -6.38 -10.17 -8.85
CA GLU A 52 -5.45 -10.07 -9.97
C GLU A 52 -5.60 -8.73 -10.69
N GLY A 53 -6.83 -8.32 -10.99
CA GLY A 53 -7.11 -7.01 -11.60
C GLY A 53 -6.62 -5.84 -10.72
N ARG A 54 -6.81 -5.94 -9.40
CA ARG A 54 -6.29 -4.95 -8.43
C ARG A 54 -4.77 -4.93 -8.43
N LYS A 55 -4.11 -6.09 -8.39
CA LYS A 55 -2.66 -6.22 -8.44
C LYS A 55 -2.11 -5.64 -9.74
N LYS A 56 -2.64 -6.04 -10.91
CA LYS A 56 -2.24 -5.53 -12.23
C LYS A 56 -2.35 -4.01 -12.31
N SER A 57 -3.48 -3.46 -11.88
CA SER A 57 -3.72 -2.01 -11.84
C SER A 57 -2.73 -1.28 -10.93
N PHE A 58 -2.46 -1.84 -9.75
CA PHE A 58 -1.50 -1.27 -8.81
C PHE A 58 -0.08 -1.30 -9.37
N CYS A 59 0.36 -2.44 -9.92
CA CYS A 59 1.69 -2.58 -10.51
C CYS A 59 1.90 -1.63 -11.69
N ALA A 60 0.91 -1.46 -12.57
CA ALA A 60 1.01 -0.53 -13.71
C ALA A 60 1.16 0.93 -13.24
N ARG A 61 0.34 1.36 -12.27
CA ARG A 61 0.39 2.73 -11.73
C ARG A 61 1.69 3.00 -10.98
N MET A 62 2.10 2.07 -10.11
CA MET A 62 3.30 2.24 -9.30
C MET A 62 4.59 2.04 -10.09
N GLY A 63 4.57 1.21 -11.13
CA GLY A 63 5.71 1.02 -12.04
C GLY A 63 6.12 2.34 -12.71
N GLY A 64 5.14 3.11 -13.21
CA GLY A 64 5.39 4.44 -13.76
C GLY A 64 5.97 5.43 -12.73
N VAL A 65 5.50 5.37 -11.48
CA VAL A 65 6.04 6.20 -10.39
C VAL A 65 7.49 5.84 -10.08
N VAL A 66 7.81 4.54 -10.01
CA VAL A 66 9.18 4.07 -9.77
C VAL A 66 10.11 4.45 -10.91
N ALA A 67 9.65 4.37 -12.16
CA ALA A 67 10.44 4.72 -13.34
C ALA A 67 10.72 6.22 -13.44
N LYS A 68 9.76 7.08 -13.05
CA LYS A 68 9.86 8.54 -13.22
C LYS A 68 10.38 9.28 -11.99
N SER A 69 10.37 8.65 -10.81
CA SER A 69 10.76 9.32 -9.56
C SER A 69 12.21 9.05 -9.18
N LYS A 70 12.96 10.12 -8.89
CA LYS A 70 14.32 10.03 -8.32
C LYS A 70 14.33 9.36 -6.94
N ASN A 71 13.30 9.61 -6.12
CA ASN A 71 13.16 9.07 -4.75
C ASN A 71 12.05 8.00 -4.68
N ALA A 72 12.26 6.88 -5.37
CA ALA A 72 11.27 5.83 -5.50
C ALA A 72 11.31 4.75 -4.39
N GLU A 73 12.12 4.87 -3.35
CA GLU A 73 12.32 3.80 -2.35
C GLU A 73 11.02 3.32 -1.70
N ARG A 74 10.14 4.24 -1.32
CA ARG A 74 8.83 3.91 -0.73
C ARG A 74 7.90 3.23 -1.74
N ALA A 75 7.98 3.63 -3.01
CA ALA A 75 7.22 3.03 -4.10
C ALA A 75 7.73 1.62 -4.43
N LYS A 76 9.06 1.43 -4.49
CA LYS A 76 9.72 0.13 -4.65
C LYS A 76 9.36 -0.83 -3.52
N ALA A 77 9.39 -0.37 -2.27
CA ALA A 77 8.94 -1.15 -1.12
C ALA A 77 7.48 -1.59 -1.25
N SER A 78 6.61 -0.67 -1.67
CA SER A 78 5.19 -0.96 -1.91
C SER A 78 5.00 -1.98 -3.04
N MET A 79 5.74 -1.86 -4.14
CA MET A 79 5.73 -2.84 -5.23
C MET A 79 6.14 -4.23 -4.77
N LYS A 80 7.23 -4.34 -3.98
CA LYS A 80 7.65 -5.61 -3.38
C LYS A 80 6.54 -6.21 -2.50
N ARG A 81 5.87 -5.39 -1.69
CA ARG A 81 4.75 -5.83 -0.83
C ARG A 81 3.54 -6.35 -1.63
N TRP A 82 3.29 -5.77 -2.80
CA TRP A 82 2.25 -6.24 -3.72
C TRP A 82 2.71 -7.36 -4.65
N ASN A 83 3.96 -7.83 -4.49
CA ASN A 83 4.58 -8.81 -5.35
C ASN A 83 4.47 -8.41 -6.84
N CYS A 84 4.68 -7.11 -7.10
CA CYS A 84 4.74 -6.52 -8.43
C CYS A 84 6.16 -6.61 -8.97
N GLY A 85 6.32 -7.27 -10.13
CA GLY A 85 7.64 -7.47 -10.73
C GLY A 85 8.35 -8.65 -10.09
N LYS A 86 8.11 -9.82 -10.67
CA LYS A 86 9.22 -10.72 -10.98
C LYS A 86 9.87 -10.18 -12.24
#